data_AF-A0A9E5LQZ5-F1
#
_entry.id   AF-A0A9E5LQZ5-F1
#
_cell.length_a   1.000
_cell.length_b   1.000
_cell.length_c   1.000
_cell.angle_alpha   90.00
_cell.angle_beta   90.00
_cell.angle_gamma   90.00
#
_symmetry.space_group_name_H-M   'P 1'
#
loop_
_entity.id
_entity.type
_entity.pdbx_description
1 polymer ?
#
loop_
_entity_poly.entity_id
_entity_poly.type
_entity_poly.pdbx_seq_one_letter_code
_entity_poly.pdbx_strand_id
1 'polypeptide(L)'
;MDINLTKAEAEHLKAVLTKISQEIEEKGGWIPFSRYMEIALYQPNLGYYTSALEKFGRFGDFITAPEISPFFGQTIVNTILPVLDKLRIYG
;
A
#
# COMPACT_ATOMS: atom_id res chain seq x y z
N MET A 1 16.14 13.42 -6.72
CA MET A 1 15.60 12.66 -5.58
C MET A 1 16.80 12.07 -4.89
N ASP A 2 17.25 12.71 -3.81
CA ASP A 2 18.35 12.17 -3.02
C ASP A 2 17.80 11.03 -2.16
N ILE A 3 18.12 9.79 -2.54
CA ILE A 3 17.68 8.60 -1.80
C ILE A 3 18.66 8.38 -0.64
N ASN A 4 18.67 9.33 0.31
CA ASN A 4 19.37 9.15 1.57
C ASN A 4 18.36 8.62 2.58
N LEU A 5 18.41 7.31 2.84
CA LEU A 5 17.59 6.68 3.86
C LEU A 5 18.00 7.21 5.24
N THR A 6 17.01 7.54 6.05
CA THR A 6 17.20 7.67 7.49
C THR A 6 17.67 6.33 8.05
N LYS A 7 18.30 6.37 9.24
CA LYS A 7 18.73 5.14 9.93
C LYS A 7 17.57 4.15 10.12
N ALA A 8 16.39 4.65 10.49
CA ALA A 8 15.20 3.84 10.71
C ALA A 8 14.71 3.16 9.41
N GLU A 9 14.69 3.88 8.30
CA GLU A 9 14.31 3.32 7.00
C GLU A 9 15.31 2.26 6.51
N ALA A 10 16.61 2.48 6.74
CA ALA A 10 17.65 1.50 6.40
C ALA A 10 17.52 0.21 7.24
N GLU A 11 17.23 0.34 8.54
CA GLU A 11 16.97 -0.81 9.43
C GLU A 11 15.70 -1.56 9.02
N HIS A 12 14.64 -0.85 8.65
CA HIS A 12 13.40 -1.44 8.16
C HIS A 12 13.59 -2.18 6.83
N LEU A 13 14.28 -1.55 5.87
CA LEU A 13 14.61 -2.18 4.59
C LEU A 13 15.41 -3.46 4.80
N LYS A 14 16.39 -3.44 5.70
CA LYS A 14 17.16 -4.65 6.04
C LYS A 14 16.26 -5.77 6.55
N ALA A 15 15.29 -5.47 7.42
CA ALA A 15 14.36 -6.48 7.95
C ALA A 15 13.47 -7.09 6.84
N VAL A 16 12.96 -6.25 5.92
CA VAL A 16 12.17 -6.71 4.77
C VAL A 16 13.02 -7.61 3.86
N LEU A 17 14.24 -7.20 3.52
CA LEU A 17 15.16 -7.98 2.70
C LEU A 17 15.49 -9.33 3.34
N THR A 18 15.73 -9.36 4.66
CA THR A 18 15.94 -10.62 5.39
C THR A 18 14.73 -11.55 5.25
N LYS A 19 13.50 -11.04 5.39
CA LYS A 19 12.29 -11.86 5.25
C LYS A 19 12.13 -12.42 3.83
N ILE A 20 12.42 -11.62 2.81
CA ILE A 20 12.35 -12.05 1.40
C ILE A 20 13.40 -13.12 1.11
N SER A 21 14.66 -12.93 1.53
CA SER A 21 15.72 -13.92 1.32
C SER A 21 15.40 -15.25 1.99
N GLN A 22 14.88 -15.23 3.22
CA GLN A 22 14.44 -16.44 3.91
C GLN A 22 13.32 -17.17 3.14
N GLU A 23 12.32 -16.43 2.64
CA GLU A 23 11.25 -17.04 1.84
C GLU A 23 11.80 -17.69 0.56
N ILE A 24 12.77 -17.05 -0.10
CA ILE A 24 13.43 -17.60 -1.30
C ILE A 24 14.15 -18.91 -0.96
N GLU A 25 14.94 -18.93 0.11
CA GLU A 25 15.67 -20.13 0.55
C GLU A 25 14.71 -21.27 0.91
N GLU A 26 13.68 -20.99 1.73
CA GLU A 26 12.68 -21.97 2.15
C GLU A 26 11.87 -22.57 0.99
N LYS A 27 11.74 -21.84 -0.13
CA LYS A 27 11.03 -22.29 -1.33
C LYS A 27 11.93 -22.89 -2.40
N GLY A 28 13.19 -23.19 -2.08
CA GLY A 28 14.12 -23.86 -2.99
C GLY A 28 14.86 -22.93 -3.94
N GLY A 29 15.10 -21.69 -3.52
CA GLY A 29 15.89 -20.69 -4.25
C GLY A 29 15.10 -19.82 -5.21
N TRP A 30 13.77 -19.95 -5.27
CA TRP A 30 12.92 -19.14 -6.15
C TRP A 30 11.52 -18.94 -5.58
N ILE A 31 10.96 -17.75 -5.80
CA ILE A 31 9.54 -17.44 -5.57
C ILE A 31 8.97 -16.67 -6.77
N PRO A 32 7.66 -16.78 -7.05
CA PRO A 32 7.04 -15.94 -8.05
C PRO A 32 7.07 -14.47 -7.62
N PHE A 33 7.11 -13.57 -8.62
CA PHE A 33 7.10 -12.13 -8.36
C PHE A 33 5.89 -11.68 -7.52
N SER A 34 4.73 -12.33 -7.69
CA SER A 34 3.56 -12.07 -6.85
C SER A 34 3.83 -12.29 -5.37
N ARG A 35 4.57 -13.34 -5.00
CA ARG A 35 4.94 -13.62 -3.60
C ARG A 35 5.98 -12.62 -3.08
N TYR A 36 6.94 -12.23 -3.92
CA TYR A 36 7.87 -11.15 -3.58
C TYR A 36 7.10 -9.86 -3.25
N MET A 37 6.16 -9.46 -4.12
CA MET A 37 5.35 -8.26 -3.93
C MET A 37 4.43 -8.38 -2.71
N GLU A 38 3.87 -9.55 -2.45
CA GLU A 38 3.06 -9.79 -1.26
C GLU A 38 3.85 -9.51 0.02
N ILE A 39 5.10 -9.97 0.11
CA ILE A 39 5.95 -9.70 1.27
C ILE A 39 6.35 -8.22 1.33
N ALA A 40 6.86 -7.69 0.22
CA ALA A 40 7.33 -6.30 0.15
C ALA A 40 6.23 -5.28 0.45
N LEU A 41 4.97 -5.58 0.09
CA LEU A 41 3.85 -4.67 0.26
C LEU A 41 3.01 -4.95 1.51
N TYR A 42 2.83 -6.21 1.89
CA TYR A 42 1.76 -6.60 2.83
C TYR A 42 2.21 -7.48 4.00
N GLN A 43 3.49 -7.86 4.11
CA GLN A 43 3.96 -8.64 5.27
C GLN A 43 3.60 -7.90 6.57
N PRO A 44 2.92 -8.51 7.54
CA PRO A 44 2.55 -7.83 8.79
C PRO A 44 3.77 -7.15 9.46
N ASN A 45 3.62 -5.87 9.80
CA ASN A 45 4.63 -4.98 10.40
C ASN A 45 5.86 -4.64 9.53
N LEU A 46 6.03 -5.24 8.36
CA LEU A 46 7.20 -5.09 7.49
C LEU A 46 6.87 -4.56 6.10
N GLY A 47 5.75 -4.97 5.54
CA GLY A 47 5.32 -4.57 4.21
C GLY A 47 5.06 -3.08 4.12
N TYR A 48 5.29 -2.52 2.93
CA TYR A 48 5.09 -1.10 2.64
C TYR A 48 3.73 -0.58 3.12
N TYR A 49 2.63 -1.31 2.93
CA TYR A 49 1.30 -0.88 3.36
C TYR A 49 0.96 -1.23 4.81
N THR A 50 1.75 -2.04 5.50
CA THR A 50 1.46 -2.58 6.84
C THR A 50 2.48 -2.16 7.91
N SER A 51 3.54 -1.43 7.54
CA SER A 51 4.48 -0.82 8.48
C SER A 51 3.93 0.50 9.05
N ALA A 52 4.55 1.01 10.12
CA ALA A 52 4.14 2.25 10.77
C ALA A 52 4.62 3.54 10.06
N LEU A 53 5.21 3.43 8.86
CA LEU A 53 5.73 4.58 8.12
C LEU A 53 4.58 5.41 7.51
N GLU A 54 4.74 6.74 7.41
CA GLU A 54 3.80 7.58 6.68
C GLU A 54 3.93 7.32 5.16
N LYS A 55 2.82 7.02 4.46
CA LYS A 55 2.84 6.57 3.05
C LYS A 55 2.08 7.47 2.10
N PHE A 56 1.05 8.15 2.61
CA PHE A 56 0.09 8.92 1.81
C PHE A 56 0.15 10.40 2.14
N GLY A 57 -0.25 11.23 1.18
CA GLY A 57 -0.39 12.67 1.35
C GLY A 57 0.86 13.44 0.91
N ARG A 58 0.91 14.73 1.22
CA ARG A 58 1.95 15.65 0.75
C ARG A 58 3.39 15.24 1.13
N PHE A 59 3.53 14.44 2.17
CA PHE A 59 4.80 13.97 2.71
C PHE A 59 5.03 12.46 2.47
N GLY A 60 4.07 11.76 1.85
CA GLY A 60 4.23 10.37 1.43
C GLY A 60 4.89 10.25 0.05
N ASP A 61 5.17 9.01 -0.36
CA ASP A 61 5.84 8.73 -1.64
C ASP A 61 4.97 9.10 -2.86
N PHE A 62 3.65 9.09 -2.67
CA PHE A 62 2.69 9.45 -3.70
C PHE A 62 1.45 10.10 -3.09
N ILE A 63 0.82 10.95 -3.91
CA ILE A 63 -0.47 11.56 -3.62
C ILE A 63 -1.57 10.79 -4.35
N THR A 64 -2.74 10.66 -3.73
CA THR A 64 -3.92 10.04 -4.35
C THR A 64 -5.01 11.08 -4.57
N ALA A 65 -5.96 10.82 -5.46
CA ALA A 65 -7.02 11.77 -5.79
C ALA A 65 -7.83 12.31 -4.58
N PRO A 66 -8.18 11.50 -3.56
CA PRO A 66 -8.78 12.00 -2.32
C PRO A 66 -7.94 13.07 -1.61
N GLU A 67 -6.61 12.96 -1.64
CA GLU A 67 -5.69 13.89 -0.99
C GLU A 67 -5.48 15.20 -1.78
N ILE A 68 -5.91 15.24 -3.05
CA ILE A 68 -5.76 16.44 -3.91
C ILE A 68 -6.93 17.40 -3.72
N SER A 69 -8.17 16.89 -3.69
CA SER A 69 -9.36 17.73 -3.64
C SER A 69 -10.59 16.99 -3.12
N PRO A 70 -11.48 17.67 -2.35
CA PRO A 70 -12.75 17.10 -1.91
C PRO A 70 -13.70 16.74 -3.08
N PHE A 71 -13.46 17.28 -4.29
CA PHE A 71 -14.30 16.98 -5.46
C PHE A 71 -14.26 15.51 -5.88
N PHE A 72 -13.17 14.78 -5.59
CA PHE A 72 -13.11 13.34 -5.87
C PHE A 72 -14.20 12.58 -5.09
N GLY A 73 -14.29 12.80 -3.77
CA GLY A 73 -15.32 12.20 -2.93
C GLY A 73 -16.74 12.62 -3.31
N GLN A 74 -16.93 13.91 -3.60
CA GLN A 74 -18.25 14.44 -4.04
C GLN A 74 -18.70 13.78 -5.35
N THR A 75 -17.78 13.59 -6.30
CA THR A 75 -18.10 12.96 -7.59
C THR A 75 -18.50 11.50 -7.41
N ILE A 76 -17.78 10.76 -6.56
CA ILE A 76 -18.13 9.37 -6.23
C ILE A 76 -19.54 9.30 -5.64
N VAL A 77 -19.84 10.15 -4.65
CA VAL A 77 -21.17 10.20 -4.00
C VAL A 77 -22.27 10.50 -5.01
N ASN A 78 -22.11 11.55 -5.81
CA ASN A 78 -23.10 11.93 -6.83
C ASN A 78 -23.33 10.83 -7.89
N THR A 79 -22.32 9.99 -8.13
CA THR A 79 -22.41 8.86 -9.06
C THR A 79 -23.14 7.66 -8.45
N ILE A 80 -22.90 7.37 -7.17
CA ILE A 80 -23.41 6.18 -6.50
C ILE A 80 -24.83 6.39 -5.95
N LEU A 81 -25.18 7.61 -5.51
CA LEU A 81 -26.49 7.93 -4.92
C LEU A 81 -27.69 7.45 -5.77
N PRO A 82 -27.76 7.72 -7.08
CA PRO A 82 -28.89 7.26 -7.90
C PRO A 82 -29.02 5.73 -7.97
N VAL A 83 -27.90 4.99 -7.86
CA VAL A 83 -27.90 3.53 -7.84
C VAL A 83 -28.46 3.02 -6.51
N LEU A 84 -28.02 3.61 -5.40
CA LEU A 84 -28.51 3.26 -4.06
C LEU A 84 -30.00 3.55 -3.89
N ASP A 85 -30.47 4.69 -4.42
CA ASP A 85 -31.89 5.04 -4.38
C ASP A 85 -32.74 4.02 -5.13
N LYS A 86 -32.28 3.56 -6.29
CA LYS A 86 -32.96 2.49 -7.04
C LYS A 86 -32.96 1.17 -6.27
N LEU A 87 -31.84 0.77 -5.67
CA LEU A 87 -31.76 -0.48 -4.90
C LEU A 87 -32.67 -0.48 -3.67
N ARG A 88 -32.84 0.66 -3.01
CA ARG A 88 -33.78 0.83 -1.89
C ARG A 88 -35.25 0.64 -2.27
N ILE A 89 -35.61 0.93 -3.51
CA ILE A 89 -37.00 0.79 -4.00
C ILE A 89 -37.35 -0.68 -4.28
N TYR A 90 -36.36 -1.53 -4.54
CA TYR A 90 -36.55 -2.95 -4.85
C TYR A 90 -36.25 -3.90 -3.67
N GLY A 91 -35.88 -3.36 -2.51
CA GLY A 91 -35.54 -4.12 -1.29
C GLY A 91 -36.66 -4.14 -0.26
#